data_AF-A0A3A6JMB8-F1
#
_entry.id   AF-A0A3A6JMB8-F1
#
_cell.length_a   1.000
_cell.length_b   1.000
_cell.length_c   1.000
_cell.angle_alpha   90.00
_cell.angle_beta   90.00
_cell.angle_gamma   90.00
#
_symmetry.space_group_name_H-M   'P 1'
#
loop_
_entity.id
_entity.type
_entity.pdbx_description
1 polymer ?
#
loop_
_entity_poly.entity_id
_entity_poly.type
_entity_poly.pdbx_seq_one_letter_code
_entity_poly.pdbx_strand_id
1 'polypeptide(L)'
;MTQFLIRLFIRQPDHAQDPKVRAAYGNLACWVGVACNLLLCLGKLTVGTLFGSIAIMADALNNLSDASSNVVSLVGFKLAGKAPDAEHPFGHARYEYLAGLVVSVTILGIGFSLLKESVVKVLHPTPVMFSWLTVAVLIASILVKLWMSGFNRTIGRIIGSETLIATAADSRNDVLSTSAVLIAAVLCRVTGWDVLDGLMGVGVAAFILISGWGLVMDTLSPLLGESPSEDLVDHIEQKVLSYPGVLGMHDLMVHDYGPGHQFASLHVELPAEQDPLEAHDLIDNIERDFFKNDRLLVTIHYDPIVTSDSAVGVLRARLTEKLRQLDPALSLHDLRIVPGRTHTNVLFDLVLPAGYAGDKVELLAQLEQFIKEQDTAYSCIIKVEQSYTAAHK
;
A
#
# COMPACT_ATOMS: atom_id res chain seq x y z
N MET A 1 -7.55 30.08 -14.90
CA MET A 1 -7.64 28.72 -15.49
C MET A 1 -8.31 27.70 -14.58
N THR A 2 -7.86 27.52 -13.33
CA THR A 2 -8.38 26.47 -12.42
C THR A 2 -9.91 26.47 -12.26
N GLN A 3 -10.51 27.61 -11.92
CA GLN A 3 -11.98 27.71 -11.81
C GLN A 3 -12.72 27.58 -13.15
N PHE A 4 -12.07 27.91 -14.27
CA PHE A 4 -12.64 27.74 -15.60
C PHE A 4 -12.71 26.26 -15.98
N LEU A 5 -11.65 25.49 -15.75
CA LEU A 5 -11.64 24.05 -15.97
C LEU A 5 -12.66 23.32 -15.09
N ILE A 6 -12.75 23.71 -13.81
CA ILE A 6 -13.75 23.17 -12.89
C ILE A 6 -15.17 23.41 -13.41
N ARG A 7 -15.51 24.64 -13.82
CA ARG A 7 -16.84 24.96 -14.36
C ARG A 7 -17.14 24.29 -15.70
N LEU A 8 -16.12 24.01 -16.50
CA LEU A 8 -16.27 23.43 -17.83
C LEU A 8 -16.50 21.91 -17.76
N PHE A 9 -15.80 21.22 -16.86
CA PHE A 9 -15.79 19.74 -16.81
C PHE A 9 -16.60 19.14 -15.66
N ILE A 10 -16.99 19.93 -14.65
CA ILE A 10 -17.69 19.41 -13.45
C ILE A 10 -19.11 19.98 -13.39
N ARG A 11 -20.10 19.09 -13.48
CA ARG A 11 -21.51 19.43 -13.24
C ARG A 11 -21.75 19.50 -11.72
N GLN A 12 -22.33 20.60 -11.24
CA GLN A 12 -22.63 20.89 -9.83
C GLN A 12 -21.39 20.87 -8.91
N PRO A 13 -20.43 21.80 -9.10
CA PRO A 13 -19.16 21.84 -8.36
C PRO A 13 -19.30 22.05 -6.84
N ASP A 14 -20.46 22.50 -6.36
CA ASP A 14 -20.72 22.82 -4.95
C ASP A 14 -21.00 21.58 -4.07
N HIS A 15 -21.26 20.41 -4.68
CA HIS A 15 -21.51 19.14 -3.96
C HIS A 15 -20.28 18.23 -3.96
N ALA A 16 -19.12 18.78 -3.59
CA ALA A 16 -17.83 18.07 -3.66
C ALA A 16 -17.74 16.80 -2.79
N GLN A 17 -18.66 16.59 -1.86
CA GLN A 17 -18.74 15.37 -1.04
C GLN A 17 -19.58 14.25 -1.65
N ASP A 18 -20.34 14.50 -2.73
CA ASP A 18 -20.98 13.43 -3.48
C ASP A 18 -19.88 12.55 -4.13
N PRO A 19 -19.88 11.22 -3.93
CA PRO A 19 -18.90 10.30 -4.54
C PRO A 19 -18.70 10.49 -6.04
N LYS A 20 -19.77 10.80 -6.79
CA LYS A 20 -19.69 11.01 -8.25
C LYS A 20 -19.00 12.31 -8.61
N VAL A 21 -19.27 13.39 -7.87
CA VAL A 21 -18.67 14.71 -8.08
C VAL A 21 -17.21 14.68 -7.64
N ARG A 22 -16.91 14.05 -6.50
CA ARG A 22 -15.54 13.81 -6.02
C ARG A 22 -14.69 13.05 -7.04
N ALA A 23 -15.23 11.97 -7.63
CA ALA A 23 -14.55 11.23 -8.68
C ALA A 23 -14.30 12.07 -9.94
N ALA A 24 -15.26 12.93 -10.33
CA ALA A 24 -15.08 13.84 -11.46
C ALA A 24 -13.94 14.86 -11.23
N TYR A 25 -13.84 15.42 -10.02
CA TYR A 25 -12.72 16.29 -9.62
C TYR A 25 -11.37 15.56 -9.71
N GLY A 26 -11.30 14.33 -9.19
CA GLY A 26 -10.10 13.49 -9.26
C GLY A 26 -9.68 13.17 -10.70
N ASN A 27 -10.63 12.72 -11.52
CA ASN A 27 -10.38 12.41 -12.93
C ASN A 27 -9.91 13.62 -13.73
N LEU A 28 -10.52 14.79 -13.51
CA LEU A 28 -10.06 16.03 -14.14
C LEU A 28 -8.62 16.34 -13.74
N ALA A 29 -8.28 16.18 -12.45
CA ALA A 29 -6.94 16.45 -11.95
C ALA A 29 -5.89 15.51 -12.58
N CYS A 30 -6.18 14.21 -12.67
CA CYS A 30 -5.30 13.24 -13.31
C CYS A 30 -5.09 13.53 -14.80
N TRP A 31 -6.17 13.76 -15.57
CA TRP A 31 -6.05 14.01 -17.01
C TRP A 31 -5.27 15.28 -17.32
N VAL A 32 -5.50 16.36 -16.57
CA VAL A 32 -4.73 17.60 -16.68
C VAL A 32 -3.27 17.34 -16.31
N GLY A 33 -3.02 16.59 -15.23
CA GLY A 33 -1.68 16.20 -14.79
C GLY A 33 -0.89 15.45 -15.87
N VAL A 34 -1.50 14.41 -16.47
CA VAL A 34 -0.92 13.64 -17.57
C VAL A 34 -0.56 14.53 -18.75
N ALA A 35 -1.53 15.33 -19.22
CA ALA A 35 -1.34 16.17 -20.39
C ALA A 35 -0.20 17.18 -20.18
N CYS A 36 -0.15 17.83 -19.02
CA CYS A 36 0.90 18.78 -18.70
C CYS A 36 2.27 18.08 -18.58
N ASN A 37 2.37 16.98 -17.84
CA ASN A 37 3.64 16.27 -17.64
C ASN A 37 4.20 15.71 -18.95
N LEU A 38 3.35 15.16 -19.82
CA LEU A 38 3.77 14.71 -21.16
C LEU A 38 4.25 15.86 -22.04
N LEU A 39 3.55 17.00 -22.03
CA LEU A 39 3.95 18.17 -22.82
C LEU A 39 5.29 18.74 -22.33
N LEU A 40 5.48 18.83 -21.01
CA LEU A 40 6.74 19.26 -20.41
C LEU A 40 7.88 18.29 -20.72
N CYS A 41 7.64 16.98 -20.59
CA CYS A 41 8.60 15.94 -20.94
C CYS A 41 9.06 16.07 -22.40
N LEU A 42 8.12 16.15 -23.35
CA LEU A 42 8.44 16.31 -24.78
C LEU A 42 9.24 17.59 -25.05
N GLY A 43 8.83 18.71 -24.46
CA GLY A 43 9.53 19.99 -24.61
C GLY A 43 10.97 19.92 -24.10
N LYS A 44 11.15 19.42 -22.87
CA LYS A 44 12.46 19.29 -22.21
C LYS A 44 13.36 18.26 -22.90
N LEU A 45 12.83 17.09 -23.28
CA LEU A 45 13.59 16.09 -24.03
C LEU A 45 14.10 16.67 -25.35
N THR A 46 13.25 17.38 -26.09
CA THR A 46 13.63 17.99 -27.38
C THR A 46 14.79 18.96 -27.21
N VAL A 47 14.71 19.90 -26.26
CA VAL A 47 15.82 20.84 -26.03
C VAL A 47 17.05 20.17 -25.39
N GLY A 48 16.85 19.20 -24.49
CA GLY A 48 17.92 18.44 -23.87
C GLY A 48 18.76 17.68 -24.90
N THR A 49 18.12 17.01 -25.87
CA THR A 49 18.80 16.30 -26.95
C THR A 49 19.43 17.24 -27.96
N LEU A 50 18.74 18.32 -28.36
CA LEU A 50 19.25 19.26 -29.37
C LEU A 50 20.49 20.02 -28.88
N PHE A 51 20.55 20.33 -27.58
CA PHE A 51 21.60 21.15 -26.98
C PHE A 51 22.57 20.36 -26.09
N GLY A 52 22.41 19.03 -26.01
CA GLY A 52 23.32 18.11 -25.33
C GLY A 52 23.36 18.25 -23.80
N SER A 53 22.27 18.67 -23.16
CA SER A 53 22.18 18.81 -21.70
C SER A 53 21.58 17.56 -21.07
N ILE A 54 22.37 16.85 -20.27
CA ILE A 54 21.93 15.62 -19.60
C ILE A 54 21.05 15.97 -18.40
N ALA A 55 21.35 17.08 -17.70
CA ALA A 55 20.52 17.56 -16.60
C ALA A 55 19.07 17.85 -17.03
N ILE A 56 18.90 18.43 -18.23
CA ILE A 56 17.57 18.71 -18.78
C ILE A 56 16.88 17.43 -19.24
N MET A 57 17.62 16.48 -19.82
CA MET A 57 17.06 15.16 -20.17
C MET A 57 16.60 14.40 -18.92
N ALA A 58 17.36 14.47 -17.81
CA ALA A 58 16.97 13.91 -16.53
C ALA A 58 15.71 14.56 -15.98
N ASP A 59 15.65 15.89 -15.96
CA ASP A 59 14.47 16.64 -15.53
C ASP A 59 13.23 16.36 -16.41
N ALA A 60 13.43 16.09 -17.70
CA ALA A 60 12.36 15.65 -18.60
C ALA A 60 11.85 14.24 -18.24
N LEU A 61 12.76 13.32 -17.92
CA LEU A 61 12.43 11.95 -17.55
C LEU A 61 11.78 11.84 -16.18
N ASN A 62 12.06 12.78 -15.26
CA ASN A 62 11.26 12.92 -14.04
C ASN A 62 9.79 13.21 -14.40
N ASN A 63 9.52 14.15 -15.31
CA ASN A 63 8.15 14.43 -15.75
C ASN A 63 7.53 13.29 -16.56
N LEU A 64 8.34 12.46 -17.23
CA LEU A 64 7.85 11.22 -17.82
C LEU A 64 7.40 10.24 -16.74
N SER A 65 8.15 10.10 -15.64
CA SER A 65 7.77 9.27 -14.49
C SER A 65 6.41 9.69 -13.94
N ASP A 66 6.21 10.99 -13.70
CA ASP A 66 4.94 11.55 -13.21
C ASP A 66 3.76 11.30 -14.16
N ALA A 67 4.00 11.39 -15.47
CA ALA A 67 2.99 11.07 -16.47
C ALA A 67 2.68 9.57 -16.50
N SER A 68 3.72 8.74 -16.36
CA SER A 68 3.62 7.29 -16.50
C SER A 68 2.83 6.66 -15.36
N SER A 69 2.94 7.14 -14.13
CA SER A 69 2.10 6.67 -13.01
C SER A 69 0.60 6.79 -13.32
N ASN A 70 0.20 7.86 -14.00
CA ASN A 70 -1.20 8.04 -14.40
C ASN A 70 -1.59 7.23 -15.65
N VAL A 71 -0.65 6.97 -16.57
CA VAL A 71 -0.86 6.06 -17.71
C VAL A 71 -0.99 4.61 -17.22
N VAL A 72 -0.21 4.21 -16.23
CA VAL A 72 -0.36 2.94 -15.50
C VAL A 72 -1.76 2.83 -14.95
N SER A 73 -2.27 3.85 -14.24
CA SER A 73 -3.64 3.83 -13.74
C SER A 73 -4.65 3.68 -14.89
N LEU A 74 -4.51 4.41 -15.99
CA LEU A 74 -5.44 4.35 -17.12
C LEU A 74 -5.46 3.00 -17.84
N VAL A 75 -4.29 2.41 -18.10
CA VAL A 75 -4.16 1.10 -18.75
C VAL A 75 -4.50 -0.02 -17.77
N GLY A 76 -3.99 0.10 -16.54
CA GLY A 76 -4.25 -0.78 -15.41
C GLY A 76 -5.73 -0.93 -15.15
N PHE A 77 -6.49 0.16 -15.03
CA PHE A 77 -7.94 0.11 -14.85
C PHE A 77 -8.67 -0.59 -15.98
N LYS A 78 -8.25 -0.40 -17.23
CA LYS A 78 -8.88 -1.05 -18.38
C LYS A 78 -8.66 -2.56 -18.37
N LEU A 79 -7.48 -3.01 -17.98
CA LEU A 79 -7.14 -4.44 -17.88
C LEU A 79 -7.72 -5.07 -16.61
N ALA A 80 -7.67 -4.37 -15.49
CA ALA A 80 -8.22 -4.75 -14.20
C ALA A 80 -9.75 -4.88 -14.22
N GLY A 81 -10.42 -4.02 -14.99
CA GLY A 81 -11.88 -4.06 -15.16
C GLY A 81 -12.41 -5.27 -15.96
N LYS A 82 -11.53 -6.16 -16.43
CA LYS A 82 -11.96 -7.41 -17.06
C LYS A 82 -12.56 -8.33 -15.99
N ALA A 83 -13.80 -8.76 -16.22
CA ALA A 83 -14.52 -9.65 -15.33
C ALA A 83 -13.76 -10.99 -15.13
N PRO A 84 -13.98 -11.69 -14.00
CA PRO A 84 -13.46 -13.03 -13.78
C PRO A 84 -13.79 -13.99 -14.93
N ASP A 85 -12.84 -14.86 -15.26
CA ASP A 85 -12.99 -15.92 -16.25
C ASP A 85 -12.53 -17.28 -15.70
N ALA A 86 -12.65 -18.34 -16.50
CA ALA A 86 -12.34 -19.70 -16.06
C ALA A 86 -10.86 -19.90 -15.69
N GLU A 87 -9.95 -19.12 -16.27
CA GLU A 87 -8.51 -19.18 -15.95
C GLU A 87 -8.19 -18.29 -14.74
N HIS A 88 -8.96 -17.21 -14.54
CA HIS A 88 -8.78 -16.22 -13.47
C HIS A 88 -10.10 -16.00 -12.70
N PRO A 89 -10.48 -16.94 -11.81
CA PRO A 89 -11.76 -16.90 -11.10
C PRO A 89 -11.87 -15.73 -10.11
N PHE A 90 -10.75 -15.17 -9.67
CA PHE A 90 -10.70 -13.97 -8.81
C PHE A 90 -10.61 -12.66 -9.61
N GLY A 91 -10.63 -12.73 -10.95
CA GLY A 91 -10.56 -11.56 -11.81
C GLY A 91 -9.13 -11.16 -12.18
N HIS A 92 -9.03 -9.96 -12.78
CA HIS A 92 -7.83 -9.45 -13.42
C HIS A 92 -7.26 -8.22 -12.70
N ALA A 93 -7.74 -7.89 -11.49
CA ALA A 93 -7.41 -6.62 -10.85
C ALA A 93 -5.90 -6.44 -10.56
N ARG A 94 -5.16 -7.52 -10.26
CA ARG A 94 -3.69 -7.49 -10.13
C ARG A 94 -2.92 -7.08 -11.40
N TYR A 95 -3.56 -7.06 -12.59
CA TYR A 95 -2.92 -6.52 -13.79
C TYR A 95 -2.58 -5.03 -13.65
N GLU A 96 -3.26 -4.29 -12.78
CA GLU A 96 -2.91 -2.92 -12.45
C GLU A 96 -1.51 -2.82 -11.84
N TYR A 97 -1.21 -3.65 -10.84
CA TYR A 97 0.12 -3.71 -10.22
C TYR A 97 1.19 -4.16 -11.21
N LEU A 98 0.88 -5.15 -12.05
CA LEU A 98 1.83 -5.64 -13.06
C LEU A 98 2.15 -4.56 -14.11
N ALA A 99 1.13 -3.82 -14.58
CA ALA A 99 1.32 -2.69 -15.49
C ALA A 99 2.18 -1.60 -14.83
N GLY A 100 1.95 -1.33 -13.54
CA GLY A 100 2.78 -0.45 -12.73
C GLY A 100 4.23 -0.88 -12.70
N LEU A 101 4.47 -2.15 -12.36
CA LEU A 101 5.80 -2.73 -12.27
C LEU A 101 6.59 -2.60 -13.59
N VAL A 102 5.98 -2.89 -14.73
CA VAL A 102 6.62 -2.74 -16.06
C VAL A 102 7.08 -1.29 -16.29
N VAL A 103 6.25 -0.33 -15.93
CA VAL A 103 6.55 1.10 -16.07
C VAL A 103 7.65 1.52 -15.10
N SER A 104 7.57 1.14 -13.83
CA SER A 104 8.58 1.45 -12.81
C SER A 104 9.96 0.91 -13.19
N VAL A 105 10.03 -0.33 -13.68
CA VAL A 105 11.28 -0.94 -14.16
C VAL A 105 11.82 -0.22 -15.39
N THR A 106 10.95 0.22 -16.30
CA THR A 106 11.36 1.00 -17.48
C THR A 106 11.96 2.34 -17.06
N ILE A 107 11.33 3.04 -16.11
CA ILE A 107 11.83 4.31 -15.55
C ILE A 107 13.19 4.11 -14.88
N LEU A 108 13.35 3.05 -14.08
CA LEU A 108 14.64 2.71 -13.46
C LEU A 108 15.73 2.44 -14.49
N GLY A 109 15.42 1.67 -15.54
CA GLY A 109 16.36 1.39 -16.63
C GLY A 109 16.85 2.66 -17.33
N ILE A 110 15.92 3.56 -17.66
CA ILE A 110 16.25 4.85 -18.27
C ILE A 110 17.02 5.74 -17.28
N GLY A 111 16.61 5.79 -16.00
CA GLY A 111 17.29 6.53 -14.94
C GLY A 111 18.73 6.09 -14.73
N PHE A 112 19.00 4.78 -14.82
CA PHE A 112 20.37 4.25 -14.74
C PHE A 112 21.21 4.66 -15.96
N SER A 113 20.62 4.66 -17.17
CA SER A 113 21.29 5.16 -18.37
C SER A 113 21.70 6.63 -18.23
N LEU A 114 20.78 7.47 -17.74
CA LEU A 114 21.07 8.87 -17.48
C LEU A 114 22.11 9.08 -16.38
N LEU A 115 22.06 8.30 -15.30
CA LEU A 115 23.06 8.39 -14.24
C LEU A 115 24.45 8.09 -14.81
N LYS A 116 24.57 7.03 -15.61
CA LYS A 116 25.82 6.68 -16.30
C LYS A 116 26.30 7.80 -17.19
N GLU A 117 25.43 8.35 -18.05
CA GLU A 117 25.80 9.46 -18.94
C GLU A 117 26.20 10.71 -18.17
N SER A 118 25.49 11.02 -17.07
CA SER A 118 25.79 12.15 -16.19
C SER A 118 27.16 12.00 -15.52
N VAL A 119 27.48 10.82 -14.99
CA VAL A 119 28.80 10.51 -14.41
C VAL A 119 29.89 10.62 -15.46
N VAL A 120 29.66 10.09 -16.67
CA VAL A 120 30.62 10.22 -17.79
C VAL A 120 30.86 11.70 -18.10
N LYS A 121 29.83 12.54 -18.10
CA LYS A 121 29.95 13.98 -18.36
C LYS A 121 30.65 14.74 -17.23
N VAL A 122 30.53 14.30 -15.98
CA VAL A 122 31.34 14.85 -14.87
C VAL A 122 32.82 14.55 -15.08
N LEU A 123 33.16 13.32 -15.50
CA LEU A 123 34.55 12.89 -15.73
C LEU A 123 35.16 13.42 -17.03
N HIS A 124 34.35 13.52 -18.08
CA HIS A 124 34.73 13.99 -19.42
C HIS A 124 33.74 15.08 -19.88
N PRO A 125 33.95 16.34 -19.45
CA PRO A 125 33.02 17.42 -19.74
C PRO A 125 32.90 17.66 -21.24
N THR A 126 31.67 17.56 -21.74
CA THR A 126 31.30 17.97 -23.10
C THR A 126 30.56 19.31 -23.06
N PRO A 127 30.86 20.22 -24.00
CA PRO A 127 30.28 21.56 -23.98
C PRO A 127 28.77 21.52 -24.14
N VAL A 128 28.04 22.21 -23.25
CA VAL A 128 26.59 22.37 -23.35
C VAL A 128 26.28 23.58 -24.21
N MET A 129 25.53 23.38 -25.29
CA MET A 129 25.14 24.50 -26.15
C MET A 129 24.08 25.36 -25.48
N PHE A 130 24.47 26.53 -24.99
CA PHE A 130 23.50 27.47 -24.42
C PHE A 130 22.56 28.01 -25.51
N SER A 131 21.27 27.93 -25.28
CA SER A 131 20.23 28.46 -26.16
C SER A 131 19.13 29.16 -25.37
N TRP A 132 18.68 30.31 -25.88
CA TRP A 132 17.52 31.01 -25.34
C TRP A 132 16.24 30.18 -25.41
N LEU A 133 16.17 29.23 -26.36
CA LEU A 133 15.06 28.28 -26.43
C LEU A 133 15.04 27.38 -25.19
N THR A 134 16.20 26.88 -24.76
CA THR A 134 16.33 26.05 -23.56
C THR A 134 15.85 26.80 -22.31
N VAL A 135 16.29 28.04 -22.15
CA VAL A 135 15.86 28.90 -21.02
C VAL A 135 14.35 29.14 -21.06
N ALA A 136 13.78 29.45 -22.23
CA ALA A 136 12.34 29.65 -22.38
C ALA A 136 11.54 28.39 -22.01
N VAL A 137 11.99 27.20 -22.43
CA VAL A 137 11.34 25.92 -22.10
C VAL A 137 11.41 25.62 -20.60
N LEU A 138 12.55 25.85 -19.94
CA LEU A 138 12.69 25.63 -18.49
C LEU A 138 11.84 26.61 -17.68
N ILE A 139 11.80 27.90 -18.06
CA ILE A 139 10.92 28.89 -17.42
C ILE A 139 9.45 28.52 -17.62
N ALA A 140 9.06 28.14 -18.83
CA ALA A 140 7.69 27.68 -19.09
C ALA A 140 7.35 26.45 -18.25
N SER A 141 8.29 25.51 -18.10
CA SER A 141 8.12 24.32 -17.26
C SER A 141 7.89 24.66 -15.80
N ILE A 142 8.68 25.58 -15.25
CA ILE A 142 8.53 26.10 -13.88
C ILE A 142 7.14 26.72 -13.70
N LEU A 143 6.70 27.56 -14.63
CA LEU A 143 5.40 28.22 -14.56
C LEU A 143 4.24 27.20 -14.61
N VAL A 144 4.34 26.19 -15.49
CA VAL A 144 3.34 25.13 -15.59
C VAL A 144 3.30 24.30 -14.30
N LYS A 145 4.44 23.88 -13.75
CA LYS A 145 4.49 23.10 -12.51
C LYS A 145 4.03 23.90 -11.28
N LEU A 146 4.35 25.21 -11.22
CA LEU A 146 3.79 26.11 -10.20
C LEU A 146 2.26 26.19 -10.30
N TRP A 147 1.73 26.32 -11.51
CA TRP A 147 0.29 26.30 -11.74
C TRP A 147 -0.32 24.95 -11.36
N MET A 148 0.29 23.83 -11.74
CA MET A 148 -0.15 22.47 -11.37
C MET A 148 -0.16 22.28 -9.85
N SER A 149 0.86 22.76 -9.14
CA SER A 149 0.90 22.74 -7.68
C SER A 149 -0.30 23.49 -7.07
N GLY A 150 -0.60 24.70 -7.56
CA GLY A 150 -1.78 25.45 -7.12
C GLY A 150 -3.10 24.77 -7.47
N PHE A 151 -3.19 24.20 -8.67
CA PHE A 151 -4.36 23.49 -9.18
C PHE A 151 -4.67 22.23 -8.35
N ASN A 152 -3.70 21.34 -8.19
CA ASN A 152 -3.83 20.10 -7.40
C ASN A 152 -4.10 20.40 -5.93
N ARG A 153 -3.47 21.43 -5.35
CA ARG A 153 -3.73 21.85 -3.97
C ARG A 153 -5.16 22.37 -3.78
N THR A 154 -5.68 23.09 -4.77
CA THR A 154 -7.06 23.61 -4.73
C THR A 154 -8.05 22.45 -4.79
N ILE A 155 -7.91 21.55 -5.76
CA ILE A 155 -8.81 20.39 -5.89
C ILE A 155 -8.68 19.46 -4.68
N GLY A 156 -7.46 19.15 -4.25
CA GLY A 156 -7.20 18.31 -3.09
C GLY A 156 -7.87 18.82 -1.81
N ARG A 157 -7.90 20.14 -1.60
CA ARG A 157 -8.65 20.75 -0.48
C ARG A 157 -10.16 20.68 -0.65
N ILE A 158 -10.68 20.86 -1.87
CA ILE A 158 -12.12 20.81 -2.15
C ILE A 158 -12.68 19.41 -1.85
N ILE A 159 -11.96 18.35 -2.23
CA ILE A 159 -12.43 16.97 -2.08
C ILE A 159 -11.83 16.23 -0.88
N GLY A 160 -10.98 16.88 -0.08
CA GLY A 160 -10.27 16.25 1.03
C GLY A 160 -9.38 15.08 0.60
N SER A 161 -8.65 15.21 -0.52
CA SER A 161 -7.76 14.18 -1.05
C SER A 161 -6.31 14.48 -0.67
N GLU A 162 -5.76 13.68 0.24
CA GLU A 162 -4.34 13.74 0.61
C GLU A 162 -3.44 13.40 -0.58
N THR A 163 -3.85 12.47 -1.45
CA THR A 163 -3.16 12.13 -2.70
C THR A 163 -2.91 13.36 -3.56
N LEU A 164 -3.94 14.19 -3.81
CA LEU A 164 -3.78 15.40 -4.62
C LEU A 164 -2.97 16.48 -3.90
N ILE A 165 -2.98 16.53 -2.56
CA ILE A 165 -2.09 17.40 -1.79
C ILE A 165 -0.64 16.94 -1.94
N ALA A 166 -0.38 15.63 -1.93
CA ALA A 166 0.94 15.06 -2.20
C ALA A 166 1.39 15.38 -3.63
N THR A 167 0.53 15.19 -4.65
CA THR A 167 0.82 15.58 -6.04
C THR A 167 1.14 17.08 -6.18
N ALA A 168 0.48 17.93 -5.40
CA ALA A 168 0.77 19.35 -5.38
C ALA A 168 2.15 19.67 -4.78
N ALA A 169 2.55 18.95 -3.74
CA ALA A 169 3.87 19.08 -3.13
C ALA A 169 4.97 18.54 -4.06
N ASP A 170 4.71 17.45 -4.75
CA ASP A 170 5.59 16.86 -5.75
C ASP A 170 5.83 17.82 -6.93
N SER A 171 4.76 18.40 -7.50
CA SER A 171 4.88 19.45 -8.52
C SER A 171 5.69 20.67 -8.06
N ARG A 172 5.72 20.97 -6.75
CA ARG A 172 6.56 22.03 -6.18
C ARG A 172 8.03 21.59 -6.08
N ASN A 173 8.30 20.33 -5.76
CA ASN A 173 9.66 19.79 -5.77
C ASN A 173 10.25 19.80 -7.18
N ASP A 174 9.44 19.52 -8.21
CA ASP A 174 9.85 19.68 -9.61
C ASP A 174 10.25 21.12 -9.95
N VAL A 175 9.51 22.11 -9.44
CA VAL A 175 9.87 23.52 -9.64
C VAL A 175 11.27 23.79 -9.09
N LEU A 176 11.61 23.25 -7.92
CA LEU A 176 12.94 23.40 -7.33
C LEU A 176 14.00 22.68 -8.19
N SER A 177 13.73 21.45 -8.62
CA SER A 177 14.61 20.66 -9.49
C SER A 177 14.88 21.37 -10.83
N THR A 178 13.82 21.72 -11.57
CA THR A 178 13.92 22.44 -12.85
C THR A 178 14.58 23.81 -12.68
N SER A 179 14.33 24.51 -11.57
CA SER A 179 15.01 25.79 -11.27
C SER A 179 16.51 25.59 -11.03
N ALA A 180 16.91 24.54 -10.32
CA ALA A 180 18.32 24.21 -10.12
C ALA A 180 19.01 23.88 -11.45
N VAL A 181 18.35 23.13 -12.34
CA VAL A 181 18.84 22.84 -13.70
C VAL A 181 18.97 24.13 -14.53
N LEU A 182 17.98 25.03 -14.45
CA LEU A 182 18.04 26.33 -15.13
C LEU A 182 19.20 27.21 -14.61
N ILE A 183 19.37 27.29 -13.29
CA ILE A 183 20.48 28.03 -12.67
C ILE A 183 21.81 27.44 -13.12
N ALA A 184 21.95 26.11 -13.14
CA ALA A 184 23.16 25.45 -13.62
C ALA A 184 23.43 25.76 -15.09
N ALA A 185 22.42 25.73 -15.97
CA ALA A 185 22.57 26.09 -17.38
C ALA A 185 23.05 27.54 -17.59
N VAL A 186 22.52 28.49 -16.79
CA VAL A 186 22.96 29.89 -16.82
C VAL A 186 24.39 30.03 -16.28
N LEU A 187 24.72 29.34 -15.19
CA LEU A 187 26.07 29.36 -14.62
C LEU A 187 27.10 28.75 -15.58
N CYS A 188 26.82 27.61 -16.21
CA CYS A 188 27.69 27.03 -17.25
C CYS A 188 28.00 28.05 -18.36
N ARG A 189 27.00 28.84 -18.78
CA ARG A 189 27.20 29.87 -19.81
C ARG A 189 28.09 31.04 -19.34
N VAL A 190 28.01 31.43 -18.07
CA VAL A 190 28.77 32.58 -17.54
C VAL A 190 30.18 32.18 -17.14
N THR A 191 30.35 30.98 -16.56
CA THR A 191 31.63 30.51 -16.01
C THR A 191 32.40 29.58 -16.94
N GLY A 192 31.74 28.98 -17.95
CA GLY A 192 32.31 27.93 -18.80
C GLY A 192 32.44 26.58 -18.10
N TRP A 193 31.84 26.41 -16.91
CA TRP A 193 32.01 25.21 -16.10
C TRP A 193 31.00 24.11 -16.46
N ASP A 194 31.24 23.44 -17.60
CA ASP A 194 30.34 22.41 -18.16
C ASP A 194 30.13 21.20 -17.23
N VAL A 195 31.02 20.99 -16.25
CA VAL A 195 30.92 19.96 -15.21
C VAL A 195 29.62 20.09 -14.39
N LEU A 196 29.09 21.32 -14.23
CA LEU A 196 27.87 21.57 -13.46
C LEU A 196 26.65 20.87 -14.06
N ASP A 197 26.55 20.75 -15.39
CA ASP A 197 25.46 20.00 -16.05
C ASP A 197 25.53 18.50 -15.70
N GLY A 198 26.74 17.93 -15.68
CA GLY A 198 26.95 16.55 -15.25
C GLY A 198 26.56 16.33 -13.78
N LEU A 199 26.96 17.23 -12.88
CA LEU A 199 26.63 17.13 -11.45
C LEU A 199 25.12 17.25 -11.20
N MET A 200 24.45 18.18 -11.88
CA MET A 200 22.99 18.30 -11.80
C MET A 200 22.31 17.06 -12.39
N GLY A 201 22.79 16.53 -13.51
CA GLY A 201 22.32 15.29 -14.09
C GLY A 201 22.42 14.11 -13.12
N VAL A 202 23.54 13.97 -12.40
CA VAL A 202 23.72 12.94 -11.36
C VAL A 202 22.69 13.12 -10.24
N GLY A 203 22.51 14.35 -9.75
CA GLY A 203 21.55 14.63 -8.68
C GLY A 203 20.11 14.29 -9.06
N VAL A 204 19.68 14.71 -10.25
CA VAL A 204 18.33 14.42 -10.75
C VAL A 204 18.16 12.93 -11.07
N ALA A 205 19.16 12.28 -11.68
CA ALA A 205 19.10 10.83 -11.95
C ALA A 205 19.03 10.01 -10.66
N ALA A 206 19.77 10.39 -9.61
CA ALA A 206 19.66 9.74 -8.30
C ALA A 206 18.26 9.90 -7.70
N PHE A 207 17.67 11.09 -7.80
CA PHE A 207 16.29 11.32 -7.37
C PHE A 207 15.30 10.41 -8.11
N ILE A 208 15.41 10.31 -9.44
CA ILE A 208 14.57 9.43 -10.26
C ILE A 208 14.73 7.96 -9.86
N LEU A 209 15.95 7.51 -9.56
CA LEU A 209 16.20 6.13 -9.14
C LEU A 209 15.57 5.82 -7.77
N ILE A 210 15.65 6.76 -6.82
CA ILE A 210 15.01 6.61 -5.50
C ILE A 210 13.48 6.55 -5.66
N SER A 211 12.90 7.49 -6.41
CA SER A 211 11.46 7.54 -6.67
C SER A 211 10.97 6.31 -7.45
N GLY A 212 11.72 5.88 -8.46
CA GLY A 212 11.43 4.69 -9.25
C GLY A 212 11.51 3.41 -8.43
N TRP A 213 12.45 3.33 -7.48
CA TRP A 213 12.53 2.19 -6.55
C TRP A 213 11.33 2.13 -5.60
N GLY A 214 10.90 3.29 -5.08
CA GLY A 214 9.65 3.40 -4.32
C GLY A 214 8.47 2.86 -5.12
N LEU A 215 8.31 3.31 -6.37
CA LEU A 215 7.23 2.87 -7.25
C LEU A 215 7.29 1.36 -7.56
N VAL A 216 8.48 0.77 -7.66
CA VAL A 216 8.62 -0.69 -7.76
C VAL A 216 8.07 -1.34 -6.50
N MET A 217 8.48 -0.89 -5.31
CA MET A 217 8.04 -1.50 -4.05
C MET A 217 6.54 -1.36 -3.84
N ASP A 218 5.97 -0.20 -4.17
CA ASP A 218 4.52 0.08 -4.08
C ASP A 218 3.70 -0.85 -5.00
N THR A 219 4.29 -1.32 -6.11
CA THR A 219 3.62 -2.28 -7.02
C THR A 219 3.90 -3.74 -6.67
N LEU A 220 5.04 -4.02 -6.04
CA LEU A 220 5.50 -5.37 -5.76
C LEU A 220 4.98 -5.88 -4.40
N SER A 221 4.87 -5.02 -3.39
CA SER A 221 4.36 -5.37 -2.06
C SER A 221 2.94 -5.96 -2.13
N PRO A 222 1.96 -5.35 -2.83
CA PRO A 222 0.62 -5.95 -2.97
C PRO A 222 0.63 -7.29 -3.73
N LEU A 223 1.57 -7.49 -4.66
CA LEU A 223 1.71 -8.76 -5.39
C LEU A 223 2.27 -9.89 -4.51
N LEU A 224 3.11 -9.58 -3.53
CA LEU A 224 3.67 -10.55 -2.59
C LEU A 224 2.73 -10.93 -1.45
N GLY A 225 1.68 -10.14 -1.20
CA GLY A 225 0.77 -10.31 -0.08
C GLY A 225 1.10 -9.37 1.07
N GLU A 226 0.98 -8.08 0.80
CA GLU A 226 1.09 -7.01 1.81
C GLU A 226 0.08 -7.22 2.94
N SER A 227 0.50 -6.94 4.18
CA SER A 227 -0.39 -7.02 5.33
C SER A 227 -1.55 -6.01 5.19
N PRO A 228 -2.78 -6.37 5.58
CA PRO A 228 -3.89 -5.43 5.59
C PRO A 228 -3.61 -4.24 6.52
N SER A 229 -4.24 -3.09 6.23
CA SER A 229 -4.18 -1.92 7.10
C SER A 229 -4.79 -2.20 8.46
N GLU A 230 -4.21 -1.66 9.53
CA GLU A 230 -4.72 -1.78 10.91
C GLU A 230 -6.20 -1.36 11.01
N ASP A 231 -6.60 -0.26 10.37
CA ASP A 231 -8.00 0.19 10.32
C ASP A 231 -8.98 -0.85 9.76
N LEU A 232 -8.55 -1.64 8.76
CA LEU A 232 -9.40 -2.68 8.15
C LEU A 232 -9.53 -3.87 9.09
N VAL A 233 -8.43 -4.24 9.74
CA VAL A 233 -8.39 -5.33 10.72
C VAL A 233 -9.31 -5.01 11.90
N ASP A 234 -9.17 -3.81 12.47
CA ASP A 234 -9.99 -3.32 13.58
C ASP A 234 -11.48 -3.24 13.19
N HIS A 235 -11.79 -2.78 11.98
CA HIS A 235 -13.16 -2.74 11.47
C HIS A 235 -13.77 -4.14 11.37
N ILE A 236 -13.03 -5.11 10.83
CA ILE A 236 -13.50 -6.50 10.73
C ILE A 236 -13.74 -7.08 12.13
N GLU A 237 -12.77 -6.93 13.04
CA GLU A 237 -12.87 -7.44 14.40
C GLU A 237 -14.06 -6.84 15.15
N GLN A 238 -14.16 -5.51 15.21
CA GLN A 238 -15.27 -4.83 15.89
C GLN A 238 -16.62 -5.20 15.30
N LYS A 239 -16.71 -5.33 13.97
CA LYS A 239 -17.94 -5.71 13.31
C LYS A 239 -18.36 -7.13 13.66
N VAL A 240 -17.44 -8.10 13.62
CA VAL A 240 -17.70 -9.49 14.01
C VAL A 240 -18.11 -9.57 15.48
N LEU A 241 -17.37 -8.93 16.38
CA LEU A 241 -17.67 -8.92 17.83
C LEU A 241 -18.97 -8.19 18.19
N SER A 242 -19.51 -7.35 17.29
CA SER A 242 -20.78 -6.66 17.53
C SER A 242 -22.01 -7.60 17.44
N TYR A 243 -21.85 -8.78 16.85
CA TYR A 243 -22.93 -9.74 16.68
C TYR A 243 -23.21 -10.53 17.97
N PRO A 244 -24.47 -10.54 18.47
CA PRO A 244 -24.82 -11.33 19.65
C PRO A 244 -24.56 -12.81 19.45
N GLY A 245 -23.89 -13.45 20.42
CA GLY A 245 -23.53 -14.86 20.38
C GLY A 245 -22.06 -15.11 20.02
N VAL A 246 -21.41 -14.15 19.35
CA VAL A 246 -19.96 -14.21 19.10
C VAL A 246 -19.20 -14.03 20.41
N LEU A 247 -18.31 -14.98 20.72
CA LEU A 247 -17.47 -14.96 21.92
C LEU A 247 -16.10 -14.34 21.64
N GLY A 248 -15.63 -14.44 20.40
CA GLY A 248 -14.30 -14.03 20.00
C GLY A 248 -14.07 -14.24 18.50
N MET A 249 -12.94 -13.73 18.03
CA MET A 249 -12.47 -13.88 16.66
C MET A 249 -10.95 -14.05 16.67
N HIS A 250 -10.43 -14.93 15.81
CA HIS A 250 -9.00 -15.12 15.62
C HIS A 250 -8.70 -15.57 14.17
N ASP A 251 -7.41 -15.76 13.87
CA ASP A 251 -6.90 -16.20 12.57
C ASP A 251 -7.43 -15.41 11.36
N LEU A 252 -7.55 -14.09 11.53
CA LEU A 252 -7.87 -13.22 10.40
C LEU A 252 -6.73 -13.25 9.38
N MET A 253 -7.05 -13.70 8.18
CA MET A 253 -6.21 -13.63 6.99
C MET A 253 -6.92 -12.79 5.95
N VAL A 254 -6.29 -11.71 5.50
CA VAL A 254 -6.81 -10.86 4.42
C VAL A 254 -5.95 -11.06 3.18
N HIS A 255 -6.59 -11.39 2.07
CA HIS A 255 -5.97 -11.54 0.77
C HIS A 255 -6.45 -10.45 -0.18
N ASP A 256 -5.50 -9.69 -0.75
CA ASP A 256 -5.78 -8.68 -1.76
C ASP A 256 -5.52 -9.23 -3.17
N TYR A 257 -6.54 -9.24 -4.02
CA TYR A 257 -6.46 -9.67 -5.43
C TYR A 257 -6.53 -8.50 -6.41
N GLY A 258 -6.15 -7.31 -5.95
CA GLY A 258 -6.19 -6.06 -6.67
C GLY A 258 -7.25 -5.11 -6.12
N PRO A 259 -7.20 -3.83 -6.53
CA PRO A 259 -8.05 -2.80 -5.96
C PRO A 259 -9.54 -3.16 -6.00
N GLY A 260 -10.18 -3.16 -4.83
CA GLY A 260 -11.60 -3.48 -4.67
C GLY A 260 -11.95 -4.97 -4.72
N HIS A 261 -10.95 -5.86 -4.73
CA HIS A 261 -11.11 -7.31 -4.70
C HIS A 261 -10.34 -7.90 -3.52
N GLN A 262 -10.89 -7.72 -2.32
CA GLN A 262 -10.34 -8.26 -1.09
C GLN A 262 -11.17 -9.43 -0.58
N PHE A 263 -10.48 -10.40 0.00
CA PHE A 263 -11.04 -11.61 0.57
C PHE A 263 -10.52 -11.74 1.99
N ALA A 264 -11.36 -12.12 2.93
CA ALA A 264 -10.92 -12.43 4.28
C ALA A 264 -11.34 -13.84 4.67
N SER A 265 -10.46 -14.54 5.36
CA SER A 265 -10.77 -15.76 6.09
C SER A 265 -10.57 -15.48 7.57
N LEU A 266 -11.47 -15.93 8.43
CA LEU A 266 -11.31 -15.80 9.88
C LEU A 266 -12.03 -16.93 10.61
N HIS A 267 -11.68 -17.12 11.88
CA HIS A 267 -12.39 -18.01 12.78
C HIS A 267 -13.25 -17.17 13.73
N VAL A 268 -14.49 -17.61 13.95
CA VAL A 268 -15.40 -17.01 14.92
C VAL A 268 -15.70 -18.03 16.01
N GLU A 269 -15.42 -17.63 17.25
CA GLU A 269 -15.69 -18.43 18.44
C GLU A 269 -17.18 -18.32 18.80
N LEU A 270 -17.87 -19.46 18.81
CA LEU A 270 -19.29 -19.56 19.18
C LEU A 270 -19.50 -20.64 20.25
N PRO A 271 -20.53 -20.55 21.11
CA PRO A 271 -20.78 -21.58 22.11
C PRO A 271 -21.04 -22.94 21.46
N ALA A 272 -20.30 -23.97 21.88
CA ALA A 272 -20.46 -25.34 21.38
C ALA A 272 -21.85 -25.92 21.68
N GLU A 273 -22.55 -25.34 22.67
CA GLU A 273 -23.90 -25.71 23.08
C GLU A 273 -25.00 -25.12 22.17
N GLN A 274 -24.66 -24.17 21.29
CA GLN A 274 -25.60 -23.58 20.34
C GLN A 274 -25.98 -24.58 19.24
N ASP A 275 -27.20 -24.46 18.71
CA ASP A 275 -27.61 -25.26 17.56
C ASP A 275 -26.74 -24.93 16.32
N PRO A 276 -26.17 -25.92 15.63
CA PRO A 276 -25.30 -25.67 14.48
C PRO A 276 -25.95 -24.92 13.32
N LEU A 277 -27.27 -25.05 13.10
CA LEU A 277 -27.96 -24.30 12.06
C LEU A 277 -28.15 -22.83 12.47
N GLU A 278 -28.43 -22.56 13.75
CA GLU A 278 -28.49 -21.19 14.26
C GLU A 278 -27.11 -20.50 14.20
N ALA A 279 -26.04 -21.23 14.55
CA ALA A 279 -24.66 -20.74 14.41
C ALA A 279 -24.30 -20.47 12.95
N HIS A 280 -24.68 -21.37 12.03
CA HIS A 280 -24.49 -21.17 10.60
C HIS A 280 -25.26 -19.96 10.08
N ASP A 281 -26.52 -19.78 10.48
CA ASP A 281 -27.34 -18.63 10.09
C ASP A 281 -26.73 -17.31 10.58
N LEU A 282 -26.15 -17.29 11.79
CA LEU A 282 -25.39 -16.16 12.30
C LEU A 282 -24.17 -15.84 11.43
N ILE A 283 -23.37 -16.85 11.11
CA ILE A 283 -22.21 -16.72 10.22
C ILE A 283 -22.62 -16.18 8.84
N ASP A 284 -23.66 -16.76 8.23
CA ASP A 284 -24.22 -16.33 6.94
C ASP A 284 -24.61 -14.84 6.95
N ASN A 285 -25.17 -14.36 8.07
CA ASN A 285 -25.55 -12.96 8.21
C ASN A 285 -24.33 -12.04 8.27
N ILE A 286 -23.28 -12.43 9.00
CA ILE A 286 -22.01 -11.69 9.10
C ILE A 286 -21.36 -11.61 7.71
N GLU A 287 -21.22 -12.74 7.02
CA GLU A 287 -20.62 -12.79 5.67
C GLU A 287 -21.39 -11.92 4.66
N ARG A 288 -22.72 -11.97 4.68
CA ARG A 288 -23.58 -11.15 3.80
C ARG A 288 -23.49 -9.66 4.11
N ASP A 289 -23.31 -9.30 5.38
CA ASP A 289 -23.14 -7.91 5.80
C ASP A 289 -21.83 -7.33 5.24
N PHE A 290 -20.70 -8.04 5.42
CA PHE A 290 -19.43 -7.65 4.80
C PHE A 290 -19.52 -7.54 3.28
N PHE A 291 -20.17 -8.50 2.62
CA PHE A 291 -20.32 -8.45 1.17
C PHE A 291 -21.12 -7.22 0.69
N LYS A 292 -22.20 -6.85 1.39
CA LYS A 292 -23.08 -5.74 0.98
C LYS A 292 -22.52 -4.37 1.32
N ASN A 293 -21.96 -4.21 2.52
CA ASN A 293 -21.59 -2.91 3.06
C ASN A 293 -20.11 -2.57 2.82
N ASP A 294 -19.25 -3.58 2.81
CA ASP A 294 -17.80 -3.40 2.69
C ASP A 294 -17.23 -3.89 1.34
N ARG A 295 -18.02 -4.65 0.57
CA ARG A 295 -17.60 -5.34 -0.66
C ARG A 295 -16.43 -6.30 -0.42
N LEU A 296 -16.32 -6.80 0.81
CA LEU A 296 -15.33 -7.78 1.25
C LEU A 296 -15.97 -9.16 1.20
N LEU A 297 -15.37 -10.10 0.45
CA LEU A 297 -15.81 -11.49 0.52
C LEU A 297 -15.17 -12.15 1.73
N VAL A 298 -15.98 -12.51 2.71
CA VAL A 298 -15.52 -13.11 3.95
C VAL A 298 -15.96 -14.57 3.99
N THR A 299 -15.03 -15.45 4.34
CA THR A 299 -15.30 -16.86 4.67
C THR A 299 -15.02 -17.06 6.14
N ILE A 300 -16.03 -17.48 6.89
CA ILE A 300 -15.92 -17.65 8.34
C ILE A 300 -15.89 -19.13 8.69
N HIS A 301 -14.86 -19.53 9.43
CA HIS A 301 -14.81 -20.82 10.08
C HIS A 301 -15.60 -20.77 11.40
N TYR A 302 -16.49 -21.73 11.60
CA TYR A 302 -17.17 -21.97 12.87
C TYR A 302 -16.21 -22.63 13.87
N ASP A 303 -15.81 -21.92 14.92
CA ASP A 303 -15.00 -22.49 16.00
C ASP A 303 -15.80 -22.66 17.30
N PRO A 304 -16.23 -23.88 17.65
CA PRO A 304 -17.04 -24.13 18.83
C PRO A 304 -16.20 -24.11 20.11
N ILE A 305 -16.55 -23.21 21.03
CA ILE A 305 -15.98 -23.14 22.37
C ILE A 305 -16.95 -23.73 23.39
N VAL A 306 -16.49 -24.73 24.14
CA VAL A 306 -17.28 -25.30 25.25
C VAL A 306 -17.38 -24.27 26.36
N THR A 307 -18.58 -23.71 26.56
CA THR A 307 -18.82 -22.68 27.59
C THR A 307 -19.33 -23.27 28.91
N SER A 308 -19.86 -24.49 28.87
CA SER A 308 -20.42 -25.18 30.04
C SER A 308 -19.37 -25.75 31.00
N ASP A 309 -18.14 -26.01 30.53
CA ASP A 309 -17.08 -26.60 31.36
C ASP A 309 -16.24 -25.51 32.07
N SER A 310 -16.53 -25.35 33.36
CA SER A 310 -15.80 -24.42 34.22
C SER A 310 -14.29 -24.69 34.30
N ALA A 311 -13.84 -25.95 34.13
CA ALA A 311 -12.42 -26.28 34.19
C ALA A 311 -11.67 -25.72 32.97
N VAL A 312 -12.29 -25.79 31.79
CA VAL A 312 -11.76 -25.19 30.55
C VAL A 312 -11.68 -23.67 30.70
N GLY A 313 -12.74 -23.03 31.20
CA GLY A 313 -12.76 -21.58 31.42
C GLY A 313 -11.69 -21.09 32.40
N VAL A 314 -11.51 -21.80 33.52
CA VAL A 314 -10.47 -21.47 34.51
C VAL A 314 -9.06 -21.66 33.93
N LEU A 315 -8.83 -22.75 33.20
CA LEU A 315 -7.53 -23.01 32.58
C LEU A 315 -7.21 -21.97 31.49
N ARG A 316 -8.21 -21.60 30.67
CA ARG A 316 -8.08 -20.52 29.67
C ARG A 316 -7.63 -19.22 30.32
N ALA A 317 -8.34 -18.76 31.35
CA ALA A 317 -8.01 -17.51 32.05
C ALA A 317 -6.59 -17.53 32.65
N ARG A 318 -6.18 -18.66 33.23
CA ARG A 318 -4.82 -18.83 33.80
C ARG A 318 -3.74 -18.82 32.72
N LEU A 319 -3.98 -19.49 31.59
CA LEU A 319 -3.04 -19.52 30.47
C LEU A 319 -2.92 -18.14 29.81
N THR A 320 -4.03 -17.45 29.57
CA THR A 320 -4.02 -16.09 29.01
C THR A 320 -3.24 -15.13 29.89
N GLU A 321 -3.43 -15.18 31.21
CA GLU A 321 -2.67 -14.36 32.16
C GLU A 321 -1.17 -14.72 32.15
N LYS A 322 -0.85 -16.02 32.09
CA LYS A 322 0.55 -16.48 32.00
C LYS A 322 1.23 -16.00 30.70
N LEU A 323 0.53 -16.06 29.56
CA LEU A 323 1.05 -15.55 28.30
C LEU A 323 1.30 -14.05 28.36
N ARG A 324 0.34 -13.27 28.87
CA ARG A 324 0.49 -11.82 29.03
C ARG A 324 1.68 -11.43 29.92
N GLN A 325 2.02 -12.26 30.92
CA GLN A 325 3.21 -12.06 31.75
C GLN A 325 4.53 -12.37 31.03
N LEU A 326 4.52 -13.30 30.07
CA LEU A 326 5.70 -13.65 29.29
C LEU A 326 5.94 -12.62 28.19
N ASP A 327 4.91 -12.31 27.42
CA ASP A 327 4.89 -11.28 26.40
C ASP A 327 3.43 -10.87 26.12
N PRO A 328 3.06 -9.58 26.28
CA PRO A 328 1.71 -9.10 26.02
C PRO A 328 1.16 -9.38 24.62
N ALA A 329 2.05 -9.59 23.63
CA ALA A 329 1.69 -9.85 22.24
C ALA A 329 1.43 -11.33 21.93
N LEU A 330 1.60 -12.23 22.91
CA LEU A 330 1.24 -13.64 22.76
C LEU A 330 -0.26 -13.84 23.03
N SER A 331 -0.91 -14.59 22.15
CA SER A 331 -2.28 -15.05 22.34
C SER A 331 -2.36 -16.57 22.20
N LEU A 332 -3.48 -17.12 22.67
CA LEU A 332 -3.83 -18.52 22.46
C LEU A 332 -5.25 -18.60 21.95
N HIS A 333 -5.50 -19.56 21.06
CA HIS A 333 -6.83 -19.89 20.57
C HIS A 333 -7.05 -21.39 20.65
N ASP A 334 -8.28 -21.82 20.36
CA ASP A 334 -8.57 -23.25 20.15
C ASP A 334 -8.30 -24.16 21.37
N LEU A 335 -8.37 -23.61 22.60
CA LEU A 335 -8.11 -24.38 23.83
C LEU A 335 -9.15 -25.47 24.06
N ARG A 336 -8.70 -26.72 24.11
CA ARG A 336 -9.51 -27.92 24.35
C ARG A 336 -8.90 -28.79 25.44
N ILE A 337 -9.76 -29.36 26.28
CA ILE A 337 -9.39 -30.36 27.29
C ILE A 337 -10.04 -31.69 26.90
N VAL A 338 -9.23 -32.71 26.64
CA VAL A 338 -9.69 -34.03 26.18
C VAL A 338 -9.24 -35.10 27.18
N PRO A 339 -10.16 -35.57 28.07
CA PRO A 339 -9.84 -36.61 29.04
C PRO A 339 -9.50 -37.94 28.36
N GLY A 340 -8.38 -38.55 28.75
CA GLY A 340 -7.95 -39.87 28.29
C GLY A 340 -7.89 -40.89 29.43
N ARG A 341 -7.59 -42.15 29.10
CA ARG A 341 -7.53 -43.24 30.10
C ARG A 341 -6.31 -43.16 31.03
N THR A 342 -5.22 -42.54 30.61
CA THR A 342 -3.96 -42.45 31.36
C THR A 342 -3.56 -41.02 31.69
N HIS A 343 -4.02 -40.05 30.92
CA HIS A 343 -3.76 -38.63 31.04
C HIS A 343 -4.87 -37.84 30.35
N THR A 344 -4.96 -36.55 30.63
CA THR A 344 -5.87 -35.61 29.98
C THR A 344 -5.07 -34.71 29.06
N ASN A 345 -5.44 -34.64 27.78
CA ASN A 345 -4.75 -33.77 26.83
C ASN A 345 -5.29 -32.34 26.94
N VAL A 346 -4.38 -31.37 27.04
CA VAL A 346 -4.68 -29.94 26.92
C VAL A 346 -4.07 -29.49 25.60
N LEU A 347 -4.93 -29.16 24.64
CA LEU A 347 -4.53 -28.74 23.29
C LEU A 347 -4.88 -27.28 23.10
N PHE A 348 -3.98 -26.50 22.50
CA PHE A 348 -4.27 -25.14 22.07
C PHE A 348 -3.24 -24.68 21.03
N ASP A 349 -3.63 -23.65 20.29
CA ASP A 349 -2.79 -23.01 19.30
C ASP A 349 -2.19 -21.75 19.93
N LEU A 350 -0.86 -21.71 20.05
CA LEU A 350 -0.08 -20.58 20.54
C LEU A 350 0.29 -19.68 19.37
N VAL A 351 -0.22 -18.45 19.37
CA VAL A 351 0.04 -17.48 18.32
C VAL A 351 1.22 -16.61 18.71
N LEU A 352 2.25 -16.63 17.86
CA LEU A 352 3.41 -15.75 17.99
C LEU A 352 3.20 -14.48 17.16
N PRO A 353 3.60 -13.32 17.68
CA PRO A 353 3.60 -12.09 16.90
C PRO A 353 4.55 -12.20 15.71
N ALA A 354 4.26 -11.45 14.64
CA ALA A 354 5.10 -11.41 13.46
C ALA A 354 6.55 -11.01 13.83
N GLY A 355 7.52 -11.82 13.41
CA GLY A 355 8.93 -11.58 13.71
C GLY A 355 9.37 -11.89 15.14
N TYR A 356 8.60 -12.67 15.91
CA TYR A 356 8.96 -13.11 17.26
C TYR A 356 10.40 -13.65 17.34
N ALA A 357 11.24 -12.98 18.13
CA ALA A 357 12.67 -13.25 18.26
C ALA A 357 13.05 -14.03 19.53
N GLY A 358 12.07 -14.34 20.40
CA GLY A 358 12.30 -15.09 21.62
C GLY A 358 12.61 -16.57 21.39
N ASP A 359 13.16 -17.23 22.40
CA ASP A 359 13.43 -18.66 22.34
C ASP A 359 12.11 -19.47 22.41
N LYS A 360 11.71 -20.03 21.27
CA LYS A 360 10.49 -20.83 21.16
C LYS A 360 10.56 -22.11 22.00
N VAL A 361 11.74 -22.72 22.14
CA VAL A 361 11.91 -23.95 22.90
C VAL A 361 11.72 -23.67 24.39
N GLU A 362 12.29 -22.57 24.86
CA GLU A 362 12.11 -22.13 26.24
C GLU A 362 10.65 -21.77 26.54
N LEU A 363 10.00 -21.00 25.65
CA LEU A 363 8.59 -20.64 25.79
C LEU A 363 7.69 -21.87 25.90
N LEU A 364 7.85 -22.84 25.00
CA LEU A 364 7.08 -24.08 25.01
C LEU A 364 7.33 -24.89 26.29
N ALA A 365 8.58 -25.02 26.72
CA ALA A 365 8.92 -25.72 27.96
C ALA A 365 8.28 -25.05 29.20
N GLN A 366 8.26 -23.72 29.27
CA GLN A 366 7.61 -22.98 30.35
C GLN A 366 6.09 -23.20 30.37
N LEU A 367 5.44 -23.22 29.20
CA LEU A 367 4.00 -23.47 29.09
C LEU A 367 3.63 -24.92 29.42
N GLU A 368 4.41 -25.89 28.95
CA GLU A 368 4.23 -27.30 29.31
C GLU A 368 4.37 -27.53 30.81
N GLN A 369 5.38 -26.90 31.43
CA GLN A 369 5.56 -26.96 32.88
C GLN A 369 4.39 -26.32 33.62
N PHE A 370 3.97 -25.13 33.19
CA PHE A 370 2.84 -24.41 33.79
C PHE A 370 1.55 -25.24 33.78
N ILE A 371 1.27 -25.95 32.68
CA ILE A 371 0.09 -26.82 32.56
C ILE A 371 0.19 -28.04 33.49
N LYS A 372 1.36 -28.68 33.58
CA LYS A 372 1.59 -29.80 34.52
C LYS A 372 1.49 -29.38 35.98
N GLU A 373 1.80 -28.13 36.30
CA GLU A 373 1.62 -27.57 37.66
C GLU A 373 0.14 -27.36 38.03
N GLN A 374 -0.76 -27.25 37.04
CA GLN A 374 -2.20 -27.16 37.31
C GLN A 374 -2.81 -28.53 37.65
N ASP A 375 -2.40 -29.57 36.93
CA ASP A 375 -2.78 -30.96 37.18
C ASP A 375 -1.69 -31.89 36.63
N THR A 376 -1.20 -32.81 37.46
CA THR A 376 -0.15 -33.76 37.07
C THR A 376 -0.61 -34.79 36.04
N ALA A 377 -1.94 -34.95 35.86
CA ALA A 377 -2.53 -35.76 34.82
C ALA A 377 -2.59 -35.05 33.45
N TYR A 378 -2.28 -33.74 33.37
CA TYR A 378 -2.32 -33.00 32.12
C TYR A 378 -1.10 -33.27 31.23
N SER A 379 -1.38 -33.58 29.97
CA SER A 379 -0.40 -33.65 28.89
C SER A 379 -0.66 -32.52 27.92
N CYS A 380 0.33 -31.65 27.75
CA CYS A 380 0.20 -30.45 26.92
C CYS A 380 0.57 -30.75 25.47
N ILE A 381 -0.26 -30.29 24.53
CA ILE A 381 -0.02 -30.36 23.08
C ILE A 381 -0.20 -28.94 22.52
N ILE A 382 0.91 -28.28 22.22
CA ILE A 382 0.91 -26.90 21.71
C ILE A 382 1.22 -26.92 20.22
N LYS A 383 0.33 -26.36 19.42
CA LYS A 383 0.61 -26.02 18.01
C LYS A 383 1.03 -24.57 17.95
N VAL A 384 2.15 -24.28 17.28
CA VAL A 384 2.68 -22.91 17.19
C VAL A 384 2.30 -22.32 15.86
N GLU A 385 1.67 -21.16 15.91
CA GLU A 385 1.23 -20.41 14.73
C GLU A 385 1.82 -19.00 14.72
N GLN A 386 1.76 -18.34 13.57
CA GLN A 386 2.15 -16.94 13.41
C GLN A 386 0.92 -16.12 13.10
N SER A 387 0.81 -14.95 13.74
CA SER A 387 -0.25 -14.01 13.37
C SER A 387 -0.05 -13.49 11.95
N TYR A 388 -1.12 -13.53 11.15
CA TYR A 388 -1.16 -12.97 9.79
C TYR A 388 -1.55 -11.49 9.77
N THR A 389 -2.01 -10.95 10.90
CA THR A 389 -2.39 -9.55 11.06
C THR A 389 -1.65 -8.92 12.24
N ALA A 390 -1.36 -7.64 12.15
CA ALA A 390 -0.65 -6.91 13.22
C ALA A 390 -1.56 -6.55 14.41
N ALA A 391 -2.77 -7.12 14.50
CA ALA A 391 -3.92 -6.68 15.32
C ALA A 391 -3.72 -6.68 16.85
N HIS A 392 -2.60 -7.18 17.36
CA HIS A 392 -2.41 -7.42 18.80
C HIS A 392 -1.30 -6.58 19.42
N LYS A 393 -1.07 -5.36 18.93
CA LYS A 393 -0.10 -4.42 19.53
C LYS A 393 -0.63 -3.66 20.73
#